data_AF-Q6ADS7-F1
#
_entry.id   AF-Q6ADS7-F1
#
_cell.length_a   1.000
_cell.length_b   1.000
_cell.length_c   1.000
_cell.angle_alpha   90.00
_cell.angle_beta   90.00
_cell.angle_gamma   90.00
#
_symmetry.space_group_name_H-M   'P 1'
#
loop_
_entity.id
_entity.type
_entity.pdbx_description
1 polymer ?
#
loop_
_entity_poly.entity_id
_entity_poly.type
_entity_poly.pdbx_seq_one_letter_code
_entity_poly.pdbx_strand_id
1 'polypeptide(L)'
;MPIALGMLIAAEGGYREAVLGSINYGRDSDSIAVMAGSIAGALGGLAAVPGEWIDGVNEGSRSVARDVWAADAARAADVAALRTGFAVSLEVA
;
A
#
# COMPACT_ATOMS: atom_id res chain seq x y z
N MET A 1 15.78 7.65 7.30
CA MET A 1 16.86 7.56 6.28
C MET A 1 18.09 6.76 6.72
N PRO A 2 18.77 7.02 7.86
CA PRO A 2 20.02 6.31 8.18
C PRO A 2 19.89 4.78 8.20
N ILE A 3 18.78 4.25 8.73
CA ILE A 3 18.52 2.80 8.75
C ILE A 3 18.34 2.23 7.34
N ALA A 4 17.63 2.91 6.45
CA ALA A 4 17.44 2.45 5.07
C ALA A 4 18.77 2.40 4.30
N LEU A 5 19.66 3.37 4.51
CA LEU A 5 21.01 3.33 3.96
C LEU A 5 21.84 2.18 4.57
N GLY A 6 21.72 1.97 5.88
CA GLY A 6 22.34 0.83 6.56
C GLY A 6 21.88 -0.52 5.99
N MET A 7 20.57 -0.68 5.72
CA MET A 7 20.01 -1.87 5.09
C MET A 7 20.53 -2.05 3.67
N LEU A 8 20.62 -0.97 2.88
CA LEU A 8 21.18 -1.03 1.54
C LEU A 8 22.66 -1.47 1.54
N ILE A 9 23.46 -0.95 2.46
CA ILE A 9 24.88 -1.33 2.61
C ILE A 9 24.99 -2.79 3.05
N ALA A 10 24.19 -3.21 4.04
CA ALA A 10 24.17 -4.59 4.51
C ALA A 10 23.71 -5.59 3.43
N ALA A 11 22.88 -5.14 2.50
CA ALA A 11 22.42 -5.89 1.34
C ALA A 11 23.34 -5.80 0.12
N GLU A 12 24.48 -5.11 0.22
CA GLU A 12 25.41 -4.89 -0.90
C GLU A 12 24.74 -4.26 -2.15
N GLY A 13 23.73 -3.43 -1.92
CA GLY A 13 22.92 -2.82 -3.00
C GLY A 13 21.82 -3.72 -3.56
N GLY A 14 21.70 -4.97 -3.09
CA GLY A 14 20.66 -5.92 -3.50
C GLY A 14 19.26 -5.49 -3.08
N TYR A 15 18.32 -5.47 -4.04
CA TYR A 15 16.95 -5.03 -3.80
C TYR A 15 16.19 -5.93 -2.82
N ARG A 16 16.19 -7.25 -3.07
CA ARG A 16 15.41 -8.21 -2.29
C ARG A 16 15.87 -8.20 -0.83
N GLU A 17 17.19 -8.27 -0.62
CA GLU A 17 17.81 -8.33 0.70
C GLU A 17 17.60 -7.01 1.46
N ALA A 18 17.75 -5.85 0.79
CA ALA A 18 17.52 -4.55 1.42
C ALA A 18 16.06 -4.37 1.87
N VAL A 19 15.10 -4.76 1.03
CA VAL A 19 13.67 -4.66 1.33
C VAL A 19 13.27 -5.63 2.45
N LEU A 20 13.65 -6.91 2.35
CA LEU A 20 13.32 -7.90 3.38
C LEU A 20 14.01 -7.59 4.70
N GLY A 21 15.26 -7.10 4.69
CA GLY A 21 15.95 -6.64 5.89
C GLY A 21 15.23 -5.47 6.55
N SER A 22 14.77 -4.50 5.74
CA SER A 22 14.00 -3.35 6.22
C SER A 22 12.66 -3.74 6.84
N ILE A 23 11.94 -4.70 6.23
CA ILE A 23 10.66 -5.20 6.73
C ILE A 23 10.84 -5.97 8.04
N ASN A 24 11.79 -6.90 8.08
CA ASN A 24 12.03 -7.77 9.24
C ASN A 24 12.67 -7.04 10.44
N TYR A 25 13.13 -5.80 10.26
CA TYR A 25 13.65 -4.96 11.33
C TYR A 25 12.57 -4.51 12.35
N GLY A 26 11.28 -4.50 11.97
CA GLY A 26 10.16 -4.37 12.92
C GLY A 26 9.90 -2.97 13.52
N ARG A 27 10.44 -1.90 12.93
CA ARG A 27 10.15 -0.48 13.29
C ARG A 27 9.29 0.20 12.22
N ASP A 28 9.65 1.42 11.81
CA ASP A 28 9.10 2.18 10.68
C ASP A 28 9.43 1.50 9.34
N SER A 29 8.99 0.25 9.24
CA SER A 29 9.50 -0.77 8.32
C SER A 29 9.06 -0.52 6.89
N ASP A 30 7.84 -0.01 6.71
CA ASP A 30 7.30 0.43 5.43
C ASP A 30 8.11 1.61 4.88
N SER A 31 8.29 2.67 5.67
CA SER A 31 9.08 3.84 5.25
C SER A 31 10.53 3.45 4.95
N ILE A 32 11.15 2.64 5.80
CA ILE A 32 12.53 2.16 5.61
C ILE A 32 12.63 1.30 4.34
N ALA A 33 11.72 0.36 4.13
CA ALA A 33 11.70 -0.52 2.96
C ALA A 33 11.46 0.27 1.66
N VAL A 34 10.55 1.25 1.68
CA VAL A 34 10.29 2.14 0.53
C VAL A 34 11.56 2.91 0.18
N MET A 35 12.24 3.51 1.15
CA MET A 35 13.46 4.25 0.91
C MET A 35 14.61 3.35 0.42
N ALA A 36 14.85 2.22 1.09
CA ALA A 36 15.93 1.29 0.72
C ALA A 36 15.68 0.65 -0.65
N GLY A 37 14.45 0.19 -0.91
CA GLY A 37 14.03 -0.38 -2.18
C GLY A 37 14.08 0.62 -3.33
N SER A 38 13.72 1.89 -3.09
CA SER A 38 13.82 2.94 -4.12
C SER A 38 15.27 3.17 -4.54
N ILE A 39 16.20 3.21 -3.59
CA ILE A 39 17.62 3.40 -3.90
C ILE A 39 18.18 2.13 -4.58
N ALA A 40 17.91 0.93 -4.06
CA ALA A 40 18.36 -0.32 -4.66
C ALA A 40 17.80 -0.49 -6.10
N GLY A 41 16.54 -0.13 -6.32
CA GLY A 41 15.91 -0.16 -7.64
C GLY A 41 16.50 0.87 -8.61
N ALA A 42 16.88 2.06 -8.12
CA ALA A 42 17.59 3.04 -8.94
C ALA A 42 18.98 2.56 -9.35
N LEU A 43 19.68 1.80 -8.48
CA LEU A 43 21.01 1.24 -8.77
C LEU A 43 20.94 0.01 -9.69
N GLY A 44 19.99 -0.89 -9.47
CA GLY A 44 19.87 -2.16 -10.20
C GLY A 44 18.90 -2.14 -11.39
N GLY A 45 18.16 -1.05 -11.58
CA GLY A 45 17.10 -0.94 -12.58
C GLY A 45 15.89 -1.84 -12.28
N LEU A 46 14.93 -1.87 -13.21
CA LEU A 46 13.68 -2.62 -13.04
C LEU A 46 13.90 -4.13 -12.83
N ALA A 47 14.92 -4.70 -13.49
CA ALA A 47 15.23 -6.13 -13.40
C ALA A 47 15.72 -6.57 -12.00
N ALA A 48 16.14 -5.64 -11.14
CA ALA A 48 16.51 -5.94 -9.76
C ALA A 48 15.28 -6.20 -8.88
N VAL A 49 14.11 -5.72 -9.27
CA VAL A 49 12.86 -5.92 -8.53
C VAL A 49 12.29 -7.31 -8.86
N PRO A 50 12.01 -8.15 -7.85
CA PRO A 50 11.38 -9.45 -8.08
C PRO A 50 10.04 -9.33 -8.80
N GLY A 51 9.92 -9.96 -9.97
CA GLY A 51 8.70 -9.91 -10.78
C GLY A 51 7.49 -10.48 -10.03
N GLU A 52 7.70 -11.54 -9.25
CA GLU A 52 6.65 -12.15 -8.46
C GLU A 52 6.11 -11.23 -7.35
N TRP A 53 6.92 -10.28 -6.87
CA TRP A 53 6.44 -9.26 -5.93
C TRP A 53 5.58 -8.22 -6.63
N ILE A 54 5.98 -7.78 -7.84
CA ILE A 54 5.18 -6.86 -8.65
C ILE A 54 3.82 -7.48 -8.96
N ASP A 55 3.81 -8.74 -9.40
CA ASP A 55 2.59 -9.47 -9.73
C ASP A 55 1.71 -9.66 -8.49
N GLY A 56 2.29 -10.06 -7.36
CA GLY A 56 1.59 -10.25 -6.10
C GLY A 56 0.95 -8.95 -5.57
N VAL A 57 1.69 -7.84 -5.59
CA VAL A 57 1.17 -6.53 -5.18
C VAL A 57 0.05 -6.10 -6.11
N ASN A 58 0.23 -6.21 -7.42
CA ASN A 58 -0.78 -5.81 -8.40
C ASN A 58 -2.09 -6.60 -8.23
N GLU A 59 -2.02 -7.91 -8.04
CA GLU A 59 -3.22 -8.72 -7.84
C GLU A 59 -3.90 -8.41 -6.50
N GLY A 60 -3.12 -8.32 -5.42
CA GLY A 60 -3.64 -7.94 -4.11
C GLY A 60 -4.31 -6.58 -4.13
N SER A 61 -3.68 -5.57 -4.74
CA SER A 61 -4.24 -4.22 -4.87
C SER A 61 -5.54 -4.20 -5.67
N ARG A 62 -5.63 -4.96 -6.78
CA ARG A 62 -6.88 -5.06 -7.55
C ARG A 62 -8.00 -5.69 -6.73
N SER A 63 -7.71 -6.76 -5.97
CA SER A 63 -8.72 -7.39 -5.12
C SER A 63 -9.23 -6.44 -4.06
N VAL A 64 -8.32 -5.85 -3.28
CA VAL A 64 -8.66 -4.90 -2.21
C VAL A 64 -9.43 -3.70 -2.76
N ALA A 65 -9.02 -3.13 -3.90
CA ALA A 65 -9.71 -2.00 -4.50
C ALA A 65 -11.16 -2.33 -4.87
N ARG A 66 -11.43 -3.53 -5.41
CA ARG A 66 -12.80 -3.97 -5.72
C ARG A 66 -13.66 -4.11 -4.46
N ASP A 67 -13.10 -4.75 -3.43
CA ASP A 67 -13.83 -5.03 -2.20
C ASP A 67 -14.17 -3.73 -1.44
N VAL A 68 -13.18 -2.84 -1.32
CA VAL A 68 -13.36 -1.51 -0.72
C VAL A 68 -14.38 -0.70 -1.51
N TRP A 69 -14.31 -0.71 -2.84
CA TRP A 69 -15.26 0.00 -3.68
C TRP A 69 -16.70 -0.48 -3.48
N ALA A 70 -16.91 -1.80 -3.44
CA ALA A 70 -18.24 -2.37 -3.21
C ALA A 70 -18.81 -1.97 -1.83
N ALA A 71 -17.98 -2.04 -0.80
CA ALA A 71 -18.37 -1.64 0.56
C ALA A 71 -18.70 -0.14 0.64
N ASP A 72 -17.89 0.71 0.00
CA ASP A 72 -18.14 2.15 -0.03
C ASP A 72 -19.38 2.51 -0.84
N ALA A 73 -19.66 1.80 -1.94
CA ALA A 73 -20.88 1.99 -2.72
C ALA A 73 -22.15 1.64 -1.92
N ALA A 74 -22.13 0.53 -1.19
CA ALA A 74 -23.23 0.15 -0.30
C ALA A 74 -23.45 1.20 0.80
N ARG A 75 -22.36 1.62 1.46
CA ARG A 75 -22.40 2.67 2.48
C ARG A 75 -22.94 4.00 1.93
N ALA A 76 -22.58 4.35 0.70
CA ALA A 76 -23.08 5.55 0.05
C ALA A 76 -24.59 5.48 -0.23
N ALA A 77 -25.11 4.32 -0.64
CA ALA A 77 -26.54 4.10 -0.85
C ALA A 77 -27.33 4.19 0.46
N ASP A 78 -26.83 3.58 1.55
CA ASP A 78 -27.45 3.67 2.88
C ASP A 78 -27.51 5.12 3.38
N VAL A 79 -26.40 5.86 3.23
CA VAL A 79 -26.34 7.28 3.60
C VAL A 79 -27.31 8.12 2.76
N ALA A 80 -27.45 7.82 1.46
CA ALA A 80 -28.41 8.51 0.60
C ALA A 80 -29.86 8.26 1.04
N ALA A 81 -30.21 7.00 1.33
CA ALA A 81 -31.54 6.62 1.80
C ALA A 81 -31.91 7.31 3.12
N LEU A 82 -30.99 7.34 4.09
CA LEU A 82 -31.17 8.05 5.37
C LEU A 82 -31.37 9.56 5.17
N ARG A 83 -30.59 10.18 4.28
CA ARG A 83 -30.73 11.61 3.97
C ARG A 83 -32.09 11.93 3.36
N THR A 84 -32.57 11.11 2.42
CA THR A 84 -33.90 11.29 1.83
C THR A 84 -35.00 11.09 2.86
N GLY A 85 -34.92 10.05 3.70
CA GLY A 85 -35.93 9.80 4.74
C GLY A 85 -36.01 10.92 5.78
N PHE A 86 -34.87 11.51 6.16
CA PHE A 86 -34.83 12.67 7.05
C PHE A 86 -35.44 13.92 6.41
N ALA A 87 -35.14 14.18 5.14
CA ALA A 87 -35.72 15.32 4.41
C ALA A 87 -37.26 15.21 4.32
N VAL A 88 -37.79 14.03 4.00
CA VAL A 88 -39.24 13.79 3.97
C VAL A 88 -39.87 14.00 5.36
N SER A 89 -39.20 13.55 6.43
CA SER A 89 -39.71 13.74 7.81
C SER A 89 -39.78 15.22 8.22
N LEU A 90 -38.92 16.07 7.66
CA LEU A 90 -38.93 17.52 7.89
C LEU A 90 -40.02 18.25 7.09
N GLU A 91 -40.40 17.76 5.91
CA GLU A 91 -41.44 18.39 5.08
C GLU A 91 -42.86 18.14 5.61
N VAL A 92 -43.04 17.08 6.41
CA VAL A 92 -44.34 16.65 6.95
C VAL A 92 -44.57 17.13 8.40
N ALA A 93 -43.57 17.78 9.02
CA ALA A 93 -43.62 18.36 10.37
C ALA A 93 -43.88 19.87 10.34
#